data_AF-A0A1P9WUI9-F1
#
_entry.id   AF-A0A1P9WUI9-F1
#
_cell.length_a   1.000
_cell.length_b   1.000
_cell.length_c   1.000
_cell.angle_alpha   90.00
_cell.angle_beta   90.00
_cell.angle_gamma   90.00
#
_symmetry.space_group_name_H-M   'P 1'
#
loop_
_entity.id
_entity.type
_entity.pdbx_description
1 polymer ?
#
loop_
_entity_poly.entity_id
_entity_poly.type
_entity_poly.pdbx_seq_one_letter_code
_entity_poly.pdbx_strand_id
1 'polypeptide(L)'
;MAKDKQGGSTTLAREELARKTNAAAAPATAPKTNPVRPVTEPTRTLAVATLPFGRRNYVLMLAGIGIILLGFFIMSLDKEEFGFGFLGLTLGPLVVMSGFVLEFFAILANPKKV
;
A
#
# COMPACT_ATOMS: atom_id res chain seq x y z
N MET A 1 -19.46 23.97 64.49
CA MET A 1 -19.52 24.05 63.02
C MET A 1 -18.58 23.01 62.43
N ALA A 2 -19.09 22.27 61.43
CA ALA A 2 -18.39 21.46 60.43
C ALA A 2 -17.62 20.19 60.84
N LYS A 3 -17.69 19.24 59.91
CA LYS A 3 -17.39 17.80 59.91
C LYS A 3 -16.05 17.57 59.20
N ASP A 4 -15.68 16.29 59.03
CA ASP A 4 -14.73 15.71 58.04
C ASP A 4 -13.46 15.11 58.67
N LYS A 5 -12.92 13.93 58.30
CA LYS A 5 -13.37 12.77 57.51
C LYS A 5 -12.34 11.65 57.73
N GLN A 6 -12.73 10.41 57.43
CA GLN A 6 -12.04 9.13 57.60
C GLN A 6 -10.63 9.00 56.98
N GLY A 7 -9.80 8.15 57.62
CA GLY A 7 -9.44 6.84 57.05
C GLY A 7 -7.97 6.58 56.71
N GLY A 8 -7.38 5.52 57.28
CA GLY A 8 -6.10 4.95 56.82
C GLY A 8 -5.46 3.97 57.81
N SER A 9 -5.86 2.70 57.76
CA SER A 9 -5.44 1.64 58.68
C SER A 9 -4.16 0.90 58.23
N THR A 10 -3.17 0.87 59.13
CA THR A 10 -2.38 -0.30 59.60
C THR A 10 -1.75 -1.27 58.58
N THR A 11 -0.45 -1.11 58.36
CA THR A 11 0.45 -2.14 57.79
C THR A 11 0.98 -3.09 58.87
N LEU A 12 0.69 -4.37 58.65
CA LEU A 12 1.06 -5.57 59.38
C LEU A 12 2.57 -5.83 59.28
N ALA A 13 3.35 -5.42 60.28
CA ALA A 13 4.81 -5.56 60.30
C ALA A 13 5.35 -6.40 61.47
N ARG A 14 4.65 -7.45 61.90
CA ARG A 14 5.11 -8.29 63.02
C ARG A 14 4.84 -9.77 62.79
N GLU A 15 5.36 -10.25 61.66
CA GLU A 15 5.27 -11.61 61.15
C GLU A 15 6.39 -12.54 61.68
N GLU A 16 7.09 -12.23 62.78
CA GLU A 16 8.46 -12.76 62.92
C GLU A 16 8.77 -13.88 63.94
N LEU A 17 7.92 -14.38 64.84
CA LEU A 17 8.57 -15.07 66.01
C LEU A 17 7.99 -16.30 66.69
N ALA A 18 7.32 -17.23 66.00
CA ALA A 18 7.15 -18.57 66.57
C ALA A 18 6.84 -19.61 65.50
N ARG A 19 7.81 -20.08 64.71
CA ARG A 19 8.74 -21.15 65.09
C ARG A 19 8.04 -22.34 65.74
N LYS A 20 7.85 -23.41 64.95
CA LYS A 20 8.35 -24.77 65.23
C LYS A 20 7.90 -25.74 64.11
N THR A 21 8.83 -26.13 63.24
CA THR A 21 9.49 -27.47 63.17
C THR A 21 8.53 -28.58 62.73
N ASN A 22 8.76 -29.40 61.70
CA ASN A 22 9.97 -29.92 61.06
C ASN A 22 9.60 -30.41 59.64
N ALA A 23 10.37 -30.06 58.61
CA ALA A 23 11.36 -30.93 57.93
C ALA A 23 10.78 -32.07 57.08
N ALA A 24 10.85 -31.94 55.75
CA ALA A 24 11.70 -32.76 54.88
C ALA A 24 11.31 -32.66 53.40
N ALA A 25 12.33 -32.53 52.54
CA ALA A 25 12.38 -32.88 51.10
C ALA A 25 11.68 -31.96 50.07
N ALA A 26 12.44 -31.00 49.54
CA ALA A 26 12.51 -30.75 48.09
C ALA A 26 13.63 -31.67 47.52
N PRO A 27 13.68 -32.08 46.23
CA PRO A 27 13.35 -31.26 45.06
C PRO A 27 12.70 -31.98 43.86
N ALA A 28 12.02 -31.22 42.99
CA ALA A 28 12.01 -31.37 41.52
C ALA A 28 10.82 -30.59 40.96
N THR A 29 10.99 -29.29 40.77
CA THR A 29 10.10 -28.48 39.93
C THR A 29 10.17 -29.02 38.51
N ALA A 30 9.06 -29.64 38.07
CA ALA A 30 8.83 -29.95 36.67
C ALA A 30 9.01 -28.67 35.81
N PRO A 31 9.71 -28.74 34.66
CA PRO A 31 9.84 -27.60 33.78
C PRO A 31 8.45 -27.26 33.25
N LYS A 32 7.94 -26.08 33.59
CA LYS A 32 6.78 -25.49 32.91
C LYS A 32 7.18 -25.26 31.46
N THR A 33 6.82 -26.20 30.59
CA THR A 33 6.93 -26.04 29.15
C THR A 33 5.95 -24.94 28.76
N ASN A 34 6.46 -23.74 28.51
CA ASN A 34 5.69 -22.71 27.83
C ASN A 34 5.15 -23.32 26.53
N PRO A 35 3.84 -23.19 26.24
CA PRO A 35 3.32 -23.63 24.96
C PRO A 35 4.02 -22.80 23.89
N VAL A 36 4.83 -23.47 23.07
CA VAL A 36 5.40 -22.90 21.85
C VAL A 36 4.19 -22.47 21.02
N ARG A 37 3.97 -21.15 20.96
CA ARG A 37 2.93 -20.57 20.11
C ARG A 37 3.22 -21.08 18.70
N PRO A 38 2.22 -21.62 17.96
CA PRO A 38 2.41 -21.80 16.54
C PRO A 38 2.74 -20.42 15.99
N VAL A 39 3.97 -20.26 15.47
CA VAL A 39 4.29 -19.13 14.62
C VAL A 39 3.42 -19.35 13.39
N THR A 40 2.20 -18.82 13.44
CA THR A 40 1.40 -18.60 12.25
C THR A 40 2.22 -17.66 11.41
N GLU A 41 3.09 -18.22 10.56
CA GLU A 41 3.65 -17.45 9.47
C GLU A 41 2.44 -16.87 8.75
N PRO A 42 2.28 -15.54 8.68
CA PRO A 42 1.32 -14.99 7.75
C PRO A 42 1.84 -15.47 6.41
N THR A 43 1.14 -16.43 5.79
CA THR A 43 1.32 -16.80 4.40
C THR A 43 1.47 -15.49 3.67
N ARG A 44 2.70 -15.14 3.26
CA ARG A 44 2.94 -13.96 2.47
C ARG A 44 2.26 -14.28 1.16
N THR A 45 0.99 -13.91 1.05
CA THR A 45 0.26 -13.86 -0.20
C THR A 45 1.18 -13.10 -1.12
N LEU A 46 1.83 -13.83 -2.04
CA LEU A 46 2.70 -13.25 -3.06
C LEU A 46 1.88 -12.13 -3.65
N ALA A 47 2.28 -10.88 -3.38
CA ALA A 47 1.48 -9.73 -3.73
C ALA A 47 1.23 -9.82 -5.23
N VAL A 48 0.01 -10.22 -5.61
CA VAL A 48 -0.37 -10.33 -7.00
C VAL A 48 -0.32 -8.91 -7.49
N ALA A 49 0.63 -8.61 -8.38
CA ALA A 49 0.81 -7.28 -8.92
C ALA A 49 -0.48 -6.89 -9.65
N THR A 50 -1.32 -6.11 -8.97
CA THR A 50 -2.53 -5.55 -9.56
C THR A 50 -2.08 -4.44 -10.49
N LEU A 51 -2.25 -4.66 -11.80
CA LEU A 51 -1.96 -3.64 -12.79
C LEU A 51 -2.85 -2.41 -12.54
N PRO A 52 -2.32 -1.18 -12.70
CA PRO A 52 -3.06 0.05 -12.40
C PRO A 52 -4.27 0.26 -13.32
N PHE A 53 -4.31 -0.41 -14.48
CA PHE A 53 -5.36 -0.28 -15.47
C PHE A 53 -5.81 -1.63 -16.03
N GLY A 54 -7.06 -1.69 -16.51
CA GLY A 54 -7.60 -2.89 -17.17
C GLY A 54 -7.08 -3.07 -18.60
N ARG A 55 -7.19 -4.29 -19.14
CA ARG A 55 -6.72 -4.64 -20.51
C ARG A 55 -7.25 -3.69 -21.59
N ARG A 56 -8.53 -3.32 -21.50
CA ARG A 56 -9.15 -2.40 -22.47
C ARG A 56 -8.50 -1.02 -22.46
N ASN A 57 -8.09 -0.53 -21.29
CA ASN A 57 -7.43 0.75 -21.19
C ASN A 57 -6.02 0.72 -21.77
N TYR A 58 -5.29 -0.38 -21.57
CA TYR A 58 -3.99 -0.58 -22.22
C TYR A 58 -4.07 -0.56 -23.75
N VAL A 59 -5.15 -1.11 -24.32
CA VAL A 59 -5.38 -1.04 -25.78
C VAL A 59 -5.62 0.40 -26.23
N LEU A 60 -6.41 1.18 -25.48
CA LEU A 60 -6.63 2.60 -25.78
C LEU A 60 -5.33 3.40 -25.69
N MET A 61 -4.51 3.15 -24.66
CA MET A 61 -3.18 3.75 -24.54
C MET A 61 -2.29 3.44 -25.75
N LEU A 62 -2.22 2.17 -26.14
CA LEU A 62 -1.40 1.77 -27.27
C LEU A 62 -1.89 2.42 -28.58
N ALA A 63 -3.21 2.59 -28.72
CA ALA A 63 -3.79 3.32 -29.85
C ALA A 63 -3.42 4.82 -29.82
N GLY A 64 -3.49 5.50 -28.66
CA GLY A 64 -3.11 6.90 -28.56
C GLY A 64 -1.62 7.13 -28.82
N ILE A 65 -0.75 6.27 -28.32
CA ILE A 65 0.68 6.27 -28.69
C ILE A 65 0.84 6.10 -30.21
N GLY A 66 0.10 5.18 -30.83
CA GLY A 66 0.11 4.99 -32.28
C GLY A 66 -0.28 6.26 -33.05
N ILE A 67 -1.28 7.00 -32.56
CA ILE A 67 -1.71 8.27 -33.17
C ILE A 67 -0.67 9.37 -32.99
N ILE A 68 -0.03 9.46 -31.82
CA ILE A 68 1.07 10.40 -31.57
C ILE A 68 2.22 10.13 -32.55
N LEU A 69 2.63 8.87 -32.69
CA LEU A 69 3.66 8.47 -33.65
C LEU A 69 3.25 8.79 -35.09
N LEU A 70 1.98 8.57 -35.44
CA LEU A 70 1.45 8.95 -36.75
C LEU A 70 1.53 10.47 -36.99
N GLY A 71 1.25 11.29 -35.98
CA GLY A 71 1.39 12.75 -36.08
C GLY A 71 2.83 13.18 -36.34
N PHE A 72 3.80 12.60 -35.63
CA PHE A 72 5.22 12.83 -35.90
C PHE A 72 5.66 12.30 -37.27
N PHE A 73 5.11 11.17 -37.70
CA PHE A 73 5.37 10.63 -39.03
C PHE A 73 4.85 11.58 -40.12
N ILE A 74 3.66 12.14 -39.97
CA ILE A 74 3.10 13.15 -40.89
C ILE A 74 4.02 14.37 -40.99
N MET A 75 4.55 14.87 -39.87
CA MET A 75 5.54 15.96 -39.89
C MET A 75 6.80 15.57 -40.68
N SER A 76 7.27 14.33 -40.50
CA SER A 76 8.46 13.83 -41.20
C SER A 76 8.25 13.63 -42.71
N LEU A 77 7.00 13.52 -43.18
CA LEU A 77 6.68 13.41 -44.60
C LEU A 77 6.58 14.76 -45.30
N ASP A 78 6.62 15.86 -44.54
CA ASP A 78 6.58 17.20 -45.11
C ASP A 78 7.81 17.44 -45.98
N LYS A 79 7.59 18.01 -47.18
CA LYS A 79 8.64 18.22 -48.19
C LYS A 79 9.28 19.59 -48.12
N GLU A 80 8.68 20.51 -47.36
CA GLU A 80 9.23 21.84 -47.12
C GLU A 80 10.49 21.78 -46.22
N GLU A 81 11.40 22.73 -46.39
CA GLU A 81 12.59 22.81 -45.54
C GLU A 81 12.19 22.88 -44.06
N PHE A 82 12.85 22.06 -43.24
CA PHE A 82 12.58 21.91 -41.81
C PHE A 82 11.13 21.50 -41.43
N GLY A 83 10.30 21.07 -42.39
CA GLY A 83 8.90 20.76 -42.14
C GLY A 83 8.05 22.00 -41.85
N PHE A 84 8.42 23.17 -42.40
CA PHE A 84 7.63 24.40 -42.32
C PHE A 84 6.38 24.41 -43.23
N GLY A 85 6.08 23.29 -43.89
CA GLY A 85 4.87 23.14 -44.65
C GLY A 85 3.64 23.01 -43.75
N PHE A 86 2.48 23.03 -44.38
CA PHE A 86 1.20 22.90 -43.68
C PHE A 86 1.11 21.59 -42.89
N LEU A 87 1.67 20.50 -43.43
CA LEU A 87 1.65 19.19 -42.82
C LEU A 87 2.49 19.14 -41.53
N GLY A 88 3.67 19.77 -41.52
CA GLY A 88 4.54 19.82 -40.36
C GLY A 88 4.16 20.88 -39.33
N LEU A 89 3.72 22.07 -39.77
CA LEU A 89 3.44 23.19 -38.86
C LEU A 89 2.04 23.14 -38.23
N THR A 90 1.05 22.55 -38.92
CA THR A 90 -0.35 22.56 -38.46
C THR A 90 -0.94 21.17 -38.29
N LEU A 91 -0.88 20.32 -39.32
CA LEU A 91 -1.55 19.02 -39.29
C LEU A 91 -0.88 18.06 -38.31
N GLY A 92 0.45 17.97 -38.35
CA GLY A 92 1.26 17.16 -37.46
C GLY A 92 0.98 17.47 -35.99
N PRO A 93 1.16 18.73 -35.54
CA PRO A 93 0.89 19.10 -34.15
C PRO A 93 -0.56 18.85 -33.75
N LEU A 94 -1.51 19.10 -34.65
CA LEU A 94 -2.93 18.86 -34.39
C LEU A 94 -3.23 17.37 -34.17
N VAL A 95 -2.64 16.48 -34.96
CA VAL A 95 -2.77 15.03 -34.80
C VAL A 95 -2.11 14.57 -33.51
N VAL A 96 -0.90 15.06 -33.21
CA VAL A 96 -0.20 14.76 -31.94
C VAL A 96 -1.04 15.20 -30.73
N MET A 97 -1.60 16.41 -30.75
CA MET A 97 -2.48 16.91 -29.69
C MET A 97 -3.73 16.04 -29.53
N SER A 98 -4.34 15.60 -30.64
CA SER A 98 -5.49 14.69 -30.59
C SER A 98 -5.11 13.34 -29.96
N GLY A 99 -3.91 12.82 -30.28
CA GLY A 99 -3.35 11.62 -29.66
C GLY A 99 -3.12 11.79 -28.15
N PHE A 100 -2.58 12.94 -27.72
CA PHE A 100 -2.44 13.23 -26.29
C PHE A 100 -3.79 13.31 -25.56
N VAL A 101 -4.82 13.92 -26.17
CA VAL A 101 -6.17 13.95 -25.60
C VAL A 101 -6.73 12.54 -25.45
N LEU A 102 -6.48 11.65 -26.41
CA LEU A 102 -6.84 10.24 -26.29
C LEU A 102 -6.11 9.53 -25.16
N GLU A 103 -4.83 9.83 -24.91
CA GLU A 103 -4.12 9.28 -23.75
C GLU A 103 -4.63 9.79 -22.43
N PHE A 104 -4.93 11.09 -22.34
CA PHE A 104 -5.63 11.63 -21.18
C PHE A 104 -6.96 10.91 -20.97
N PHE A 105 -7.75 10.74 -22.03
CA PHE A 105 -9.03 10.04 -21.95
C PHE A 105 -8.84 8.57 -21.54
N ALA A 106 -7.88 7.84 -22.08
CA ALA A 106 -7.59 6.46 -21.71
C ALA A 106 -7.27 6.38 -20.21
N ILE A 107 -6.31 7.17 -19.72
CA ILE A 107 -5.92 7.16 -18.32
C ILE A 107 -7.09 7.51 -17.38
N LEU A 108 -7.92 8.50 -17.76
CA LEU A 108 -9.06 8.96 -16.97
C LEU A 108 -10.28 8.03 -17.10
N ALA A 109 -10.43 7.31 -18.22
CA ALA A 109 -11.53 6.40 -18.50
C ALA A 109 -11.37 5.10 -17.71
N ASN A 110 -11.68 5.17 -16.42
CA ASN A 110 -11.94 4.01 -15.57
C ASN A 110 -13.44 3.90 -15.26
N PRO A 111 -14.29 3.45 -16.21
CA PRO A 111 -15.60 2.94 -15.84
C PRO A 111 -15.39 1.58 -15.18
N LYS A 112 -15.37 1.58 -13.85
CA LYS A 112 -15.60 0.39 -13.05
C LYS A 112 -16.94 -0.21 -13.54
N LYS A 113 -16.83 -1.27 -14.36
CA LYS A 113 -17.90 -2.02 -15.07
C LYS A 113 -18.52 -1.32 -16.29
N VAL A 114 -18.21 -1.86 -17.48
CA VAL A 114 -19.22 -2.46 -18.38
C VAL A 114 -18.75 -3.85 -18.76
#